data_AF-A0A3D5HAP5-F1
#
_entry.id   AF-A0A3D5HAP5-F1
#
_cell.length_a   1.000
_cell.length_b   1.000
_cell.length_c   1.000
_cell.angle_alpha   90.00
_cell.angle_beta   90.00
_cell.angle_gamma   90.00
#
_symmetry.space_group_name_H-M   'P 1'
#
loop_
_entity.id
_entity.type
_entity.pdbx_description
1 polymer ?
#
loop_
_entity_poly.entity_id
_entity_poly.type
_entity_poly.pdbx_seq_one_letter_code
_entity_poly.pdbx_strand_id
1 'polypeptide(L)' 'MIRKQEALDYHSQGRKGKIEVIPSKSCQTQRDLSLAYTPGVAEPCREIEKNPEDAYLYTAKGNLVA' A
#
# COMPACT_ATOMS: atom_id res chain seq x y z
N MET A 1 8.66 33.54 -5.21
CA MET A 1 7.38 33.50 -4.47
C MET A 1 6.39 32.74 -5.34
N ILE A 2 5.74 31.69 -4.83
CA ILE A 2 4.80 30.85 -5.61
C ILE A 2 3.49 31.61 -5.83
N ARG A 3 2.94 31.57 -7.04
CA ARG A 3 1.65 32.23 -7.34
C ARG A 3 0.48 31.36 -6.85
N LYS A 4 -0.60 31.99 -6.38
CA LYS A 4 -1.82 31.28 -5.92
C LYS A 4 -2.32 30.27 -6.97
N GLN A 5 -2.35 30.67 -8.24
CA GLN A 5 -2.84 29.81 -9.32
C GLN A 5 -1.96 28.57 -9.54
N GLU A 6 -0.63 28.68 -9.40
CA GLU A 6 0.29 27.54 -9.52
C GLU A 6 0.00 26.47 -8.46
N ALA A 7 -0.30 26.87 -7.23
CA ALA A 7 -0.68 25.93 -6.17
C ALA A 7 -2.03 25.26 -6.44
N LEU A 8 -3.00 25.99 -7.00
CA LEU A 8 -4.32 25.44 -7.36
C LEU A 8 -4.21 24.46 -8.53
N ASP A 9 -3.46 24.81 -9.57
CA ASP A 9 -3.21 23.98 -10.73
C ASP A 9 -2.48 22.69 -10.33
N TYR A 10 -1.43 22.81 -9.50
CA TYR A 10 -0.67 21.67 -8.98
C TYR A 10 -1.52 20.62 -8.26
N HIS A 11 -2.57 21.03 -7.53
CA HIS A 11 -3.45 20.07 -6.83
C HIS A 11 -4.63 19.57 -7.68
N SER A 12 -4.95 20.21 -8.81
CA SER A 12 -6.20 20.01 -9.55
C SER A 12 -6.03 19.40 -10.94
N GLN A 13 -4.89 19.60 -11.58
CA GLN A 13 -4.62 19.11 -12.93
C GLN A 13 -4.12 17.66 -12.91
N GLY A 14 -4.41 16.91 -13.98
CA GLY A 14 -4.06 15.49 -14.07
C GLY A 14 -4.79 14.65 -13.01
N ARG A 15 -4.03 13.94 -12.17
CA ARG A 15 -4.57 13.22 -11.02
C ARG A 15 -4.68 14.18 -9.83
N LYS A 16 -5.92 14.47 -9.43
CA LYS A 16 -6.21 15.39 -8.30
C LYS A 16 -5.63 14.87 -6.98
N GLY A 17 -5.17 15.81 -6.15
CA GLY A 17 -4.57 15.49 -4.86
C GLY A 17 -3.09 15.10 -4.98
N LYS A 18 -2.52 14.63 -3.87
CA LYS A 18 -1.08 14.36 -3.74
C LYS A 18 -0.75 12.95 -3.22
N ILE A 19 -1.78 12.17 -2.92
CA ILE A 19 -1.62 10.84 -2.34
C ILE A 19 -2.02 9.78 -3.36
N GLU A 20 -1.30 8.68 -3.36
CA GLU A 20 -1.66 7.48 -4.08
C GLU A 20 -1.25 6.25 -3.28
N VAL A 21 -1.91 5.13 -3.57
CA VAL A 21 -1.62 3.82 -2.97
C VAL A 21 -1.30 2.88 -4.13
N ILE A 22 -0.07 2.33 -4.11
CA ILE A 22 0.41 1.40 -5.12
C ILE A 22 0.89 0.10 -4.46
N PRO A 23 0.70 -1.07 -5.08
CA PRO A 23 1.24 -2.32 -4.57
C PRO A 23 2.77 -2.30 -4.49
N SER A 24 3.35 -2.81 -3.41
CA SER A 24 4.80 -2.92 -3.24
C SER A 24 5.39 -4.22 -3.79
N LYS A 25 4.54 -5.17 -4.19
CA LYS A 25 4.90 -6.47 -4.79
C LYS A 25 4.14 -6.65 -6.11
N SER A 26 4.68 -7.48 -7.01
CA SER A 26 4.04 -7.78 -8.30
C SER A 26 2.67 -8.43 -8.09
N CYS A 27 1.68 -7.99 -8.88
CA CYS A 27 0.32 -8.52 -8.92
C CYS A 27 -0.13 -8.73 -10.38
N GLN A 28 0.75 -9.24 -11.25
CA GLN A 28 0.53 -9.27 -12.71
C GLN A 28 0.11 -10.64 -13.23
N THR A 29 0.46 -11.71 -12.51
CA THR A 29 0.18 -13.09 -12.94
C THR A 29 -0.85 -13.75 -12.03
N GLN A 30 -1.46 -14.86 -12.49
CA GLN A 30 -2.31 -15.68 -11.64
C GLN A 30 -1.57 -16.15 -10.38
N ARG A 31 -0.29 -16.51 -10.52
CA ARG A 31 0.56 -16.90 -9.39
C ARG A 31 0.74 -15.73 -8.40
N ASP A 32 1.00 -14.53 -8.91
CA ASP A 32 1.14 -13.34 -8.07
C ASP A 32 -0.14 -13.07 -7.28
N LEU A 33 -1.30 -13.15 -7.94
CA LEU A 33 -2.60 -12.95 -7.30
C LEU A 33 -2.89 -14.01 -6.24
N SER A 34 -2.56 -15.27 -6.50
CA SER A 34 -2.70 -16.36 -5.51
C SER A 34 -1.78 -16.19 -4.30
N LEU A 35 -0.67 -15.45 -4.42
CA LEU A 35 0.22 -15.11 -3.30
C LEU A 35 -0.25 -13.87 -2.55
N ALA A 36 -0.65 -12.82 -3.28
CA ALA A 36 -1.10 -11.55 -2.72
C ALA A 36 -2.48 -11.64 -2.06
N TYR A 37 -3.30 -12.61 -2.48
CA TYR A 37 -4.65 -12.83 -1.99
C TYR A 37 -4.89 -14.32 -1.70
N THR A 38 -6.14 -14.78 -1.74
CA THR A 38 -6.47 -16.19 -1.52
C THR A 38 -5.83 -17.08 -2.60
N PRO A 39 -5.19 -18.21 -2.21
CA PRO A 39 -5.07 -18.75 -0.84
C PRO A 39 -3.84 -18.25 -0.04
N GLY A 40 -2.83 -17.66 -0.69
CA GLY A 40 -1.53 -17.35 -0.08
C GLY A 40 -1.57 -16.37 1.08
N VAL A 41 -2.49 -15.41 1.08
CA VAL A 41 -2.66 -14.43 2.17
C VAL A 41 -3.01 -15.07 3.52
N ALA A 42 -3.50 -16.31 3.53
CA ALA A 42 -3.81 -17.01 4.77
C ALA A 42 -2.57 -17.32 5.62
N GLU A 43 -1.40 -17.51 5.01
CA GLU A 43 -0.17 -17.84 5.72
C GLU A 43 0.31 -16.71 6.64
N PRO A 44 0.52 -15.45 6.17
CA PRO A 44 0.86 -14.35 7.08
C PRO A 44 -0.23 -14.08 8.12
N CYS A 45 -1.51 -14.29 7.81
CA CYS A 45 -2.59 -14.18 8.80
C CYS A 45 -2.42 -15.17 9.95
N ARG A 46 -2.11 -16.44 9.65
CA ARG A 46 -1.90 -17.49 10.67
C ARG A 46 -0.66 -17.24 11.52
N GLU A 47 0.43 -16.73 10.93
CA GLU A 47 1.61 -16.38 11.70
C GLU A 47 1.35 -15.19 12.64
N ILE A 48 0.62 -14.16 12.17
CA ILE A 48 0.21 -13.04 13.03
C ILE A 48 -0.76 -13.47 14.13
N GLU A 49 -1.65 -14.43 13.86
CA GLU A 49 -2.53 -15.02 14.88
C GLU A 49 -1.72 -15.69 16.00
N LYS A 50 -0.67 -16.44 15.66
CA LYS A 50 0.23 -17.08 16.63
C LYS A 50 1.08 -16.07 17.38
N ASN A 51 1.57 -15.04 16.68
CA ASN A 51 2.43 -14.00 17.22
C ASN A 51 2.03 -12.60 16.66
N PRO A 52 1.29 -11.78 17.42
CA PRO A 52 0.85 -10.47 16.97
C PRO A 52 1.96 -9.50 16.54
N GLU A 53 3.18 -9.66 17.05
CA GLU A 53 4.33 -8.83 16.66
C GLU A 53 4.77 -9.05 15.21
N ASP A 54 4.47 -10.20 14.63
CA ASP A 54 4.78 -10.51 13.22
C ASP A 54 4.00 -9.62 12.25
N ALA A 55 3.01 -8.85 12.73
CA ALA A 55 2.38 -7.80 11.94
C ALA A 55 3.40 -6.75 11.47
N TYR A 56 4.47 -6.50 12.21
CA TYR A 56 5.56 -5.61 11.78
C TYR A 56 6.45 -6.23 10.69
N LEU A 57 6.49 -7.55 10.59
CA LEU A 57 7.28 -8.28 9.60
C LEU A 57 6.52 -8.50 8.29
N TYR A 58 5.25 -8.90 8.37
CA TYR A 58 4.45 -9.33 7.21
C TYR A 58 3.50 -8.27 6.65
N THR A 59 3.50 -7.05 7.20
CA THR A 59 2.64 -5.95 6.72
C THR A 59 3.41 -4.64 6.59
N ALA A 60 2.74 -3.60 6.08
CA ALA A 60 3.32 -2.26 6.01
C ALA A 60 3.36 -1.51 7.37
N LYS A 61 2.89 -2.12 8.47
CA LYS A 61 2.72 -1.47 9.78
C LYS A 61 3.99 -0.76 10.28
N GLY A 62 5.17 -1.37 10.09
CA GLY A 62 6.44 -0.79 10.54
C GLY A 62 6.85 0.51 9.84
N ASN A 63 6.22 0.86 8.70
CA ASN A 63 6.54 2.04 7.91
C ASN A 63 5.31 2.94 7.62
N LEU A 64 4.14 2.63 8.21
CA LEU A 64 2.90 3.39 8.03
C LEU A 64 2.70 4.36 9.19
N VAL A 65 2.66 5.67 8.91
CA VAL A 65 2.39 6.75 9.87
C VAL A 65 1.12 7.48 9.44
N ALA A 66 0.21 7.72 10.40
CA ALA A 66 -1.08 8.38 10.19
C ALA A 66 -1.03 9.87 10.53
#